data_AF-A0A2H9TZU9-F1
#
_entry.id   AF-A0A2H9TZU9-F1
#
_cell.length_a   1.000
_cell.length_b   1.000
_cell.length_c   1.000
_cell.angle_alpha   90.00
_cell.angle_beta   90.00
_cell.angle_gamma   90.00
#
_symmetry.space_group_name_H-M   'P 1'
#
loop_
_entity.id
_entity.type
_entity.pdbx_description
1 polymer ?
#
loop_
_entity_poly.entity_id
_entity_poly.type
_entity_poly.pdbx_seq_one_letter_code
_entity_poly.pdbx_strand_id
1 'polypeptide(L)' 'LEQYERQGHPYYASARLWDDGVIDPAQSRTVLALALAACQGAELGPEQYGIFRM' A
#
# COMPACT_ATOMS: atom_id res chain seq x y z
N LEU A 1 -22.62 13.56 4.04
CA LEU A 1 -21.43 13.32 4.91
C LEU A 1 -21.37 11.87 5.36
N GLU A 2 -22.45 11.29 5.88
CA GLU A 2 -22.52 9.88 6.31
C GLU A 2 -22.01 8.87 5.26
N GLN A 3 -22.34 9.05 3.98
CA GLN A 3 -21.81 8.20 2.91
C GLN A 3 -20.28 8.23 2.85
N TYR A 4 -19.67 9.42 2.97
CA TYR A 4 -18.21 9.57 2.90
C TYR A 4 -17.54 8.97 4.13
N GLU A 5 -18.09 9.15 5.32
CA GLU A 5 -17.60 8.51 6.54
C GLU A 5 -17.62 6.98 6.40
N ARG A 6 -18.73 6.43 5.92
CA ARG A 6 -18.87 4.98 5.74
C ARG A 6 -17.92 4.43 4.68
N GLN A 7 -17.78 5.13 3.56
CA GLN A 7 -16.97 4.65 2.43
C GLN A 7 -15.47 4.97 2.58
N GLY A 8 -15.12 5.94 3.43
CA GLY A 8 -13.75 6.30 3.77
C GLY A 8 -13.18 5.54 4.96
N HIS A 9 -14.00 4.79 5.71
CA HIS A 9 -13.53 4.00 6.84
C HIS A 9 -12.56 2.89 6.38
N PRO A 10 -11.45 2.62 7.08
CA PRO A 10 -10.46 1.61 6.68
C PRO A 10 -11.04 0.24 6.32
N TYR A 11 -11.97 -0.28 7.14
CA TYR A 11 -12.65 -1.55 6.84
C TYR A 11 -13.48 -1.55 5.56
N TYR A 12 -13.96 -0.40 5.09
CA TYR A 12 -14.66 -0.34 3.81
C TYR A 12 -13.70 -0.60 2.64
N ALA A 13 -12.47 -0.07 2.72
CA ALA A 13 -11.40 -0.26 1.75
C ALA A 13 -10.86 -1.71 1.79
N SER A 14 -10.50 -2.21 2.98
CA SER A 14 -9.92 -3.55 3.11
C SER A 14 -10.90 -4.67 2.74
N ALA A 15 -12.21 -4.49 3.01
CA ALA A 15 -13.24 -5.44 2.56
C ALA A 15 -13.36 -5.55 1.03
N ARG A 16 -12.72 -4.65 0.28
CA ARG A 16 -12.71 -4.58 -1.19
C ARG A 16 -11.31 -4.77 -1.78
N LEU A 17 -10.32 -5.11 -0.95
CA LEU A 17 -8.92 -5.26 -1.35
C LEU A 17 -8.37 -4.00 -2.05
N TRP A 18 -8.82 -2.81 -1.61
CA TRP A 18 -8.20 -1.56 -2.04
C TRP A 18 -6.83 -1.35 -1.36
N ASP A 19 -6.61 -2.06 -0.26
CA ASP A 19 -5.37 -2.20 0.48
C ASP A 19 -5.15 -3.69 0.82
N ASP A 20 -3.91 -4.03 1.17
CA ASP A 20 -3.52 -5.39 1.60
C ASP A 20 -3.77 -5.65 3.10
N GLY A 21 -4.37 -4.68 3.82
CA GLY A 21 -4.81 -4.83 5.20
C GLY A 21 -4.61 -3.59 6.08
N VAL A 22 -5.52 -3.40 7.05
CA VAL A 22 -5.34 -2.46 8.17
C VAL A 22 -4.40 -3.09 9.20
N ILE A 23 -3.36 -2.36 9.59
CA ILE A 23 -2.37 -2.81 10.57
C ILE A 23 -2.37 -1.94 11.83
N ASP A 24 -1.91 -2.49 12.95
CA ASP A 24 -1.56 -1.70 14.12
C ASP A 24 -0.44 -0.72 13.74
N PRO A 25 -0.60 0.60 13.94
CA PRO A 25 0.44 1.58 13.64
C PRO A 25 1.80 1.24 14.26
N ALA A 26 1.83 0.65 15.46
CA ALA A 26 3.07 0.23 16.13
C ALA A 26 3.82 -0.88 15.37
N GLN A 27 3.13 -1.65 14.51
CA GLN A 27 3.70 -2.75 13.75
C GLN A 27 4.24 -2.35 12.37
N SER A 28 4.10 -1.08 11.97
CA SER A 28 4.49 -0.59 10.64
C SER A 28 5.92 -1.00 10.24
N ARG A 29 6.89 -0.88 11.16
CA ARG A 29 8.29 -1.28 10.92
C ARG A 29 8.42 -2.77 10.60
N THR A 30 7.73 -3.62 11.34
CA THR A 30 7.80 -5.07 11.19
C THR A 30 7.20 -5.50 9.86
N VAL A 31 6.03 -4.95 9.51
CA VAL A 31 5.35 -5.25 8.25
C VAL A 31 6.21 -4.84 7.06
N LEU A 32 6.78 -3.62 7.07
CA LEU A 32 7.68 -3.17 6.01
C LEU A 32 8.95 -4.02 5.91
N ALA A 33 9.55 -4.42 7.03
CA ALA A 33 10.74 -5.27 7.02
C ALA A 33 10.46 -6.62 6.37
N LEU A 34 9.31 -7.24 6.67
CA LEU A 34 8.89 -8.50 6.06
C LEU A 34 8.57 -8.35 4.58
N ALA A 35 7.88 -7.27 4.19
CA ALA A 35 7.56 -7.00 2.78
C ALA A 35 8.84 -6.81 1.93
N LEU A 36 9.81 -6.05 2.44
CA LEU A 36 11.10 -5.87 1.77
C LEU A 36 11.90 -7.19 1.68
N ALA A 37 11.87 -8.01 2.73
CA ALA A 37 12.47 -9.33 2.70
C ALA A 37 11.79 -10.25 1.68
N ALA A 38 10.47 -10.17 1.53
CA ALA A 38 9.73 -10.95 0.54
C ALA A 38 10.04 -10.51 -0.91
N CYS A 39 10.28 -9.22 -1.14
CA CYS A 39 10.72 -8.69 -2.43
C CYS A 39 12.20 -8.98 -2.76
N GLN A 40 12.97 -9.48 -1.80
CA GLN A 40 14.41 -9.70 -1.97
C GLN A 40 14.67 -10.76 -3.06
N GLY A 41 15.60 -10.46 -3.96
CA GLY A 41 16.04 -11.38 -5.02
C GLY A 41 15.27 -11.27 -6.33
N ALA A 42 14.30 -10.36 -6.43
CA ALA A 42 13.69 -10.01 -7.71
C ALA A 42 14.69 -9.23 -8.59
N GLU A 43 14.72 -9.55 -9.90
CA GLU A 43 15.52 -8.80 -10.87
C GLU A 43 14.89 -7.42 -11.11
N LEU A 44 15.73 -6.37 -11.08
CA LEU A 44 15.31 -5.01 -11.37
C LEU A 44 15.55 -4.71 -12.86
N GLY A 45 14.48 -4.41 -13.58
CA GLY A 45 14.56 -3.97 -14.98
C GLY A 45 15.05 -2.52 -15.11
N PRO A 46 15.43 -2.09 -16.32
CA PRO A 46 15.89 -0.72 -16.56
C PRO A 46 14.77 0.29 -16.30
N GLU A 47 15.09 1.42 -15.67
CA GLU A 47 14.15 2.51 -15.44
C GLU A 47 13.81 3.24 -16.73
N GLN A 48 12.52 3.46 -16.98
CA GLN A 48 12.03 4.21 -18.13
C GLN A 48 10.96 5.19 -17.65
N TYR A 49 11.21 6.48 -17.89
CA TYR A 49 10.31 7.56 -17.50
C TYR A 49 9.59 8.15 -18.72
N GLY A 50 8.36 8.61 -18.51
CA GLY A 50 7.58 9.35 -19.50
C GLY A 50 8.01 10.83 -19.62
N ILE A 51 7.17 11.64 -20.27
CA ILE A 51 7.42 13.09 -20.44
C ILE A 51 7.14 13.82 -19.12
N PHE A 52 8.11 14.58 -18.64
CA PHE A 52 7.92 15.55 -17.56
C PHE A 52 7.32 16.85 -18.13
N ARG A 53 6.13 17.24 -17.66
CA ARG A 53 5.53 18.56 -17.95
C ARG A 53 6.03 19.57 -16.93
N MET A 54 6.90 20.48 -17.38
CA MET A 54 7.45 21.60 -16.59
C MET A 54 6.49 22.80 -16.55
#